data_AF-A0A933ART5-F1
#
_entry.id   AF-A0A933ART5-F1
#
_cell.length_a   1.000
_cell.length_b   1.000
_cell.length_c   1.000
_cell.angle_alpha   90.00
_cell.angle_beta   90.00
_cell.angle_gamma   90.00
#
_symmetry.space_group_name_H-M   'P 1'
#
loop_
_entity.id
_entity.type
_entity.pdbx_description
1 polymer ?
#
loop_
_entity_poly.entity_id
_entity_poly.type
_entity_poly.pdbx_seq_one_letter_code
_entity_poly.pdbx_strand_id
1 'polypeptide(L)' 'MIPGIGPWELLIVLLIVVVIFGAGRLGDIGGALGKGIREFRHNVKDETDPTAPKDAKE' A
#
# COMPACT_ATOMS: atom_id res chain seq x y z
N MET A 1 -23.47 -8.11 15.58
CA MET A 1 -23.10 -9.30 14.78
C MET A 1 -23.15 -8.86 13.32
N ILE A 2 -22.05 -8.36 12.78
CA ILE A 2 -21.92 -8.06 11.35
C ILE A 2 -21.48 -9.38 10.71
N PRO A 3 -22.22 -9.96 9.76
CA PRO A 3 -21.71 -11.11 9.01
C PRO A 3 -20.41 -10.64 8.35
N GLY A 4 -19.29 -11.18 8.81
CA GLY A 4 -17.97 -10.72 8.43
C GLY A 4 -17.83 -10.82 6.93
N ILE A 5 -17.60 -9.68 6.28
CA ILE A 5 -17.21 -9.62 4.87
C ILE A 5 -15.99 -10.53 4.74
N GLY A 6 -16.20 -11.68 4.12
CA GLY A 6 -15.14 -12.64 3.91
C GLY A 6 -14.16 -12.14 2.86
N PRO A 7 -12.97 -12.77 2.79
CA PRO A 7 -11.99 -12.45 1.75
C PRO A 7 -12.58 -12.60 0.33
N TRP A 8 -13.60 -13.45 0.16
CA TRP A 8 -14.27 -13.65 -1.12
C TRP A 8 -15.17 -12.47 -1.51
N GLU A 9 -15.98 -11.94 -0.58
CA GLU A 9 -16.78 -10.73 -0.86
C GLU A 9 -15.90 -9.51 -1.11
N LEU A 10 -14.79 -9.36 -0.37
CA LEU A 10 -13.85 -8.26 -0.57
C LEU A 10 -13.24 -8.29 -1.99
N LEU A 11 -12.94 -9.50 -2.50
CA LEU A 11 -12.42 -9.70 -3.86
C LEU A 11 -13.44 -9.29 -4.93
N ILE A 12 -14.72 -9.63 -4.74
CA ILE A 12 -15.80 -9.24 -5.65
C ILE A 12 -15.98 -7.72 -5.66
N VAL A 13 -15.97 -7.08 -4.48
CA VAL A 13 -16.05 -5.61 -4.37
C VAL A 13 -14.84 -4.97 -5.06
N LEU A 14 -13.64 -5.49 -4.83
CA LEU A 14 -12.42 -5.02 -5.48
C LEU A 14 -12.52 -5.12 -7.01
N LEU A 15 -13.05 -6.23 -7.53
CA LEU A 15 -13.26 -6.41 -8.97
C LEU A 15 -14.19 -5.31 -9.53
N ILE A 16 -15.31 -5.03 -8.86
CA ILE A 16 -16.26 -3.98 -9.27
C ILE A 16 -15.56 -2.61 -9.29
N VAL A 17 -14.79 -2.28 -8.25
CA VAL A 17 -14.03 -1.03 -8.18
C VAL A 17 -13.04 -0.94 -9.34
N VAL A 18 -12.31 -2.01 -9.65
CA VAL A 18 -11.36 -2.06 -10.77
C VAL A 18 -12.08 -1.87 -12.12
N VAL A 19 -13.29 -2.39 -12.29
CA VAL A 19 -14.07 -2.21 -13.52
C VAL A 19 -14.53 -0.76 -13.69
N ILE A 20 -14.96 -0.10 -12.60
CA ILE A 20 -15.45 1.29 -12.63
C ILE A 20 -14.29 2.27 -12.85
N PHE A 21 -13.21 2.13 -12.09
CA PHE A 21 -12.09 3.07 -12.14
C PHE A 21 -11.06 2.70 -13.23
N GLY A 22 -11.02 1.44 -13.66
CA GLY A 22 -10.01 0.87 -14.53
C GLY A 22 -8.73 0.48 -13.77
N ALA A 23 -8.08 -0.60 -14.21
CA ALA A 23 -6.82 -1.07 -13.63
C ALA A 23 -5.69 -0.03 -13.68
N GLY A 24 -5.65 0.80 -14.73
CA GLY A 24 -4.65 1.86 -14.90
C GLY A 24 -4.74 2.95 -13.84
N ARG A 25 -5.94 3.47 -13.55
CA ARG A 25 -6.15 4.52 -12.53
C ARG A 25 -5.86 4.01 -11.13
N LEU A 26 -6.31 2.79 -10.81
CA LEU A 26 -6.07 2.18 -9.50
C LEU A 26 -4.57 1.91 -9.28
N GLY A 27 -3.85 1.48 -10.33
CA GLY A 27 -2.41 1.28 -10.29
C GLY A 27 -1.61 2.58 -10.14
N ASP A 28 -2.02 3.66 -10.81
CA ASP A 28 -1.37 4.98 -10.69
C ASP A 28 -1.49 5.54 -9.27
N ILE A 29 -2.72 5.53 -8.72
CA ILE A 29 -2.99 5.95 -7.34
C ILE A 29 -2.25 5.06 -6.34
N GLY A 30 -2.34 3.73 -6.50
CA GLY A 30 -1.65 2.78 -5.63
C GLY A 30 -0.13 2.92 -5.67
N GLY A 31 0.44 3.22 -6.84
CA GLY A 31 1.86 3.49 -7.01
C GLY A 31 2.31 4.77 -6.30
N ALA A 32 1.56 5.86 -6.42
CA ALA A 32 1.84 7.12 -5.73
C ALA A 32 1.74 6.96 -4.20
N LEU A 33 0.66 6.33 -3.71
CA LEU A 33 0.48 6.04 -2.29
C LEU A 33 1.55 5.09 -1.75
N GLY A 34 1.91 4.06 -2.52
CA GLY A 34 2.91 3.08 -2.14
C GLY A 34 4.30 3.70 -1.96
N LYS A 35 4.69 4.63 -2.84
CA LYS A 35 5.94 5.40 -2.70
C LYS A 35 5.92 6.25 -1.44
N GLY A 36 4.84 7.02 -1.20
CA GLY A 36 4.70 7.84 0.00
C GLY A 36 4.72 7.02 1.30
N ILE A 37 4.03 5.88 1.33
CA ILE A 37 4.06 4.97 2.48
C ILE A 37 5.48 4.38 2.66
N ARG A 38 6.17 4.00 1.58
CA ARG A 38 7.54 3.46 1.66
C ARG A 38 8.52 4.47 2.25
N GLU A 39 8.48 5.72 1.77
CA GLU A 39 9.31 6.80 2.32
C GLU A 39 8.94 7.11 3.77
N PHE A 40 7.65 7.17 4.11
CA PHE A 40 7.20 7.36 5.48
C PHE A 40 7.72 6.25 6.41
N ARG A 41 7.63 4.99 5.98
CA ARG A 41 8.14 3.84 6.75
C ARG A 41 9.66 3.84 6.88
N HIS A 42 10.39 4.35 5.89
CA HIS A 42 11.84 4.50 5.94
C HIS A 42 12.25 5.54 6.98
N ASN A 43 11.72 6.77 6.86
CA ASN A 43 12.05 7.87 7.78
C ASN A 43 11.68 7.53 9.24
N VAL A 44 10.52 6.91 9.47
CA VAL A 44 10.11 6.48 10.83
C VAL A 44 11.04 5.40 11.39
N LYS A 45 11.56 4.50 10.54
CA LYS A 45 12.55 3.50 10.98
C LYS A 45 13.89 4.15 11.32
N ASP A 46 14.37 5.09 10.51
CA ASP A 46 15.65 5.76 10.72
C ASP A 46 15.64 6.67 11.97
N GLU A 47 14.48 7.25 12.32
CA GLU A 47 14.33 8.08 13.52
C GLU A 47 14.19 7.25 14.82
N THR A 48 13.81 5.97 14.71
CA THR A 48 13.61 5.08 15.87
C THR A 48 14.83 4.19 16.15
N ASP A 49 15.78 4.06 15.22
CA ASP A 49 16.98 3.21 15.37
C ASP A 49 18.28 4.00 15.15
N PRO A 50 18.98 4.46 16.22
CA PRO A 50 20.26 5.17 16.10
C PRO A 50 21.42 4.26 15.63
N THR A 51 21.16 3.01 15.24
CA THR A 51 22.17 2.00 14.85
C THR A 51 21.86 1.28 13.53
N ALA A 52 20.95 1.79 12.70
CA ALA A 52 20.72 1.22 11.38
C ALA A 52 21.91 1.52 10.42
N PRO A 53 22.52 0.50 9.77
CA PRO A 53 23.58 0.72 8.80
C PRO A 53 23.04 1.53 7.63
N LYS A 54 23.76 2.61 7.28
CA LYS A 54 23.58 3.30 6.01
C LYS A 54 23.80 2.28 4.90
N ASP A 55 22.72 1.86 4.23
CA ASP A 55 22.80 1.07 3.01
C ASP A 55 23.40 1.96 1.93
N ALA A 56 24.72 1.96 1.89
CA ALA A 56 25.52 2.38 0.77
C ALA A 56 25.27 1.35 -0.34
N LYS A 57 24.40 1.70 -1.29
CA LYS A 57 24.50 1.14 -2.63
C LYS A 57 24.10 2.18 -3.66
N GLU A 58 25.06 2.40 -4.55
CA GLU A 58 25.06 3.22 -5.77
C GLU A 58 23.79 3.07 -6.63
#